data_AF-A0A1S2BX90-F1
#
_entry.id   AF-A0A1S2BX90-F1
#
_cell.length_a   1.000
_cell.length_b   1.000
_cell.length_c   1.000
_cell.angle_alpha   90.00
_cell.angle_beta   90.00
_cell.angle_gamma   90.00
#
_symmetry.space_group_name_H-M   'P 1'
#
loop_
_entity.id
_entity.type
_entity.pdbx_description
1 polymer ?
#
loop_
_entity_poly.entity_id
_entity_poly.type
_entity_poly.pdbx_seq_one_letter_code
_entity_poly.pdbx_strand_id
1 'polypeptide(L)'
;MYKIRLGTLLTLLLITPFVTGCVSTPKSSNFIGRVSVAAPEHYKVWVEHVELEASGIRHWRMPMGGVSCCWKGPYGPTGSGGSMEPFPDYIAIQWFSFAEQKFYQRLFSLPKGLKERMRKHVTYTTVMGTFSRPRKILTIGLAPGGQIVLWISNRPDNAIEVGRLQANEIEGDVSNYEVGIYNYLEKNGDYIKKHGVPTEGW
;
A
#
# COMPACT_ATOMS: atom_id res chain seq x y z
N MET A 1 -88.60 -3.67 30.89
CA MET A 1 -89.12 -2.61 30.00
C MET A 1 -88.16 -1.43 30.05
N TYR A 2 -87.74 -0.95 28.87
CA TYR A 2 -87.00 0.30 28.61
C TYR A 2 -85.54 0.40 29.12
N LYS A 3 -84.56 0.91 28.38
CA LYS A 3 -84.38 1.28 26.96
C LYS A 3 -82.86 1.46 26.78
N ILE A 4 -82.33 0.96 25.67
CA ILE A 4 -80.94 1.16 25.23
C ILE A 4 -80.69 2.66 25.00
N ARG A 5 -79.57 3.21 25.49
CA ARG A 5 -78.99 4.44 24.94
C ARG A 5 -77.56 4.19 24.52
N LEU A 6 -77.41 4.21 23.19
CA LEU A 6 -76.22 4.07 22.39
C LEU A 6 -75.37 5.34 22.55
N GLY A 7 -74.26 5.24 23.27
CA GLY A 7 -73.24 6.29 23.36
C GLY A 7 -72.21 6.07 22.27
N THR A 8 -72.26 6.87 21.21
CA THR A 8 -71.37 6.83 20.05
C THR A 8 -69.93 7.11 20.48
N LEU A 9 -69.08 6.08 20.47
CA LEU A 9 -67.65 6.20 20.75
C LEU A 9 -66.94 6.69 19.48
N LEU A 10 -66.68 7.99 19.37
CA LEU A 10 -65.90 8.58 18.28
C LEU A 10 -64.41 8.52 18.65
N THR A 11 -63.77 7.37 18.49
CA THR A 11 -62.30 7.25 18.55
C THR A 11 -61.71 7.72 17.23
N LEU A 12 -61.22 8.96 17.20
CA LEU A 12 -60.44 9.52 16.11
C LEU A 12 -59.12 8.73 16.00
N LEU A 13 -59.05 7.79 15.07
CA LEU A 13 -57.83 7.03 14.78
C LEU A 13 -56.84 7.96 14.07
N LEU A 14 -55.92 8.57 14.81
CA LEU A 14 -54.78 9.29 14.23
C LEU A 14 -53.87 8.27 13.53
N ILE A 15 -54.04 8.17 12.21
CA ILE A 15 -53.13 7.43 11.34
C ILE A 15 -51.85 8.26 11.25
N THR A 16 -50.87 7.96 12.12
CA THR A 16 -49.51 8.48 11.98
C THR A 16 -48.85 7.79 10.79
N PRO A 17 -48.47 8.50 9.72
CA PRO A 17 -47.67 7.89 8.68
C PRO A 17 -46.29 7.56 9.27
N PHE A 18 -46.01 6.27 9.41
CA PHE A 18 -44.66 5.78 9.62
C PHE A 18 -43.86 6.12 8.36
N VAL A 19 -43.19 7.27 8.38
CA VAL A 19 -42.17 7.59 7.39
C VAL A 19 -40.99 6.68 7.71
N THR A 20 -40.94 5.52 7.06
CA THR A 20 -39.76 4.67 7.01
C THR A 20 -38.71 5.39 6.17
N GLY A 21 -37.99 6.30 6.81
CA GLY A 21 -36.78 6.89 6.25
C GLY A 21 -35.76 5.78 6.06
N CYS A 22 -35.57 5.35 4.82
CA CYS A 22 -34.44 4.50 4.47
C CYS A 22 -33.18 5.34 4.67
N VAL A 23 -32.49 5.16 5.79
CA VAL A 23 -31.12 5.66 5.95
C VAL A 23 -30.29 4.87 4.94
N SER A 24 -30.06 5.48 3.77
CA SER A 24 -28.96 5.09 2.91
C SER A 24 -27.68 5.40 3.65
N THR A 25 -27.16 4.42 4.39
CA THR A 25 -25.77 4.47 4.84
C THR A 25 -24.93 4.75 3.59
N PRO A 26 -24.05 5.76 3.60
CA PRO A 26 -23.18 5.98 2.46
C PRO A 26 -22.41 4.69 2.25
N LYS A 27 -22.68 4.04 1.12
CA LYS A 27 -22.03 2.81 0.68
C LYS A 27 -20.55 3.00 0.97
N SER A 28 -20.02 2.30 1.97
CA SER A 28 -18.61 2.41 2.30
C SER A 28 -17.89 2.18 0.99
N SER A 29 -17.21 3.21 0.49
CA SER A 29 -16.53 3.11 -0.79
C SER A 29 -15.65 1.88 -0.68
N ASN A 30 -15.86 0.85 -1.52
CA ASN A 30 -15.12 -0.41 -1.46
C ASN A 30 -13.62 -0.09 -1.48
N PHE A 31 -13.01 0.02 -0.30
CA PHE A 31 -11.63 0.43 -0.15
C PHE A 31 -10.80 -0.79 -0.50
N ILE A 32 -10.21 -0.75 -1.70
CA ILE A 32 -9.29 -1.78 -2.15
C ILE A 32 -7.89 -1.22 -2.00
N GLY A 33 -7.21 -1.70 -0.95
CA GLY A 33 -5.81 -1.38 -0.73
C GLY A 33 -4.93 -1.98 -1.81
N ARG A 34 -3.85 -1.28 -2.14
CA ARG A 34 -2.79 -1.77 -3.02
C ARG A 34 -1.46 -1.71 -2.30
N VAL A 35 -0.59 -2.65 -2.62
CA VAL A 35 0.82 -2.61 -2.24
C VAL A 35 1.65 -2.46 -3.52
N SER A 36 2.76 -1.73 -3.43
CA SER A 36 3.74 -1.60 -4.52
C SER A 36 5.15 -1.57 -3.96
N VAL A 37 6.14 -1.85 -4.80
CA VAL A 37 7.56 -1.79 -4.44
C VAL A 37 8.26 -0.76 -5.30
N ALA A 38 9.08 0.07 -4.66
CA ALA A 38 9.89 1.09 -5.32
C ALA A 38 11.37 0.94 -4.93
N ALA A 39 12.27 1.43 -5.76
CA ALA A 39 13.70 1.50 -5.47
C ALA A 39 14.24 2.88 -5.91
N PRO A 40 15.35 3.35 -5.33
CA PRO A 40 16.02 4.55 -5.82
C PRO A 40 16.54 4.36 -7.24
N GLU A 41 16.62 5.46 -7.98
CA GLU A 41 17.32 5.47 -9.27
C GLU A 41 18.79 5.07 -9.05
N HIS A 42 19.36 4.36 -10.03
CA HIS A 42 20.68 3.73 -9.96
C HIS A 42 20.85 2.58 -8.97
N TYR A 43 19.89 2.32 -8.08
CA TYR A 43 19.99 1.24 -7.08
C TYR A 43 18.91 0.18 -7.34
N LYS A 44 18.97 -0.41 -8.53
CA LYS A 44 18.04 -1.46 -8.97
C LYS A 44 18.09 -2.65 -8.04
N VAL A 45 16.92 -3.25 -7.81
CA VAL A 45 16.75 -4.51 -7.09
C VAL A 45 15.98 -5.53 -7.93
N TRP A 46 16.15 -6.81 -7.61
CA TRP A 46 15.29 -7.90 -8.07
C TRP A 46 14.54 -8.46 -6.86
N VAL A 47 13.22 -8.28 -6.83
CA VAL A 47 12.38 -8.74 -5.73
C VAL A 47 11.95 -10.18 -6.02
N GLU A 48 12.54 -11.12 -5.30
CA GLU A 48 12.31 -12.56 -5.43
C GLU A 48 10.96 -12.96 -4.84
N HIS A 49 10.68 -12.45 -3.64
CA HIS A 49 9.51 -12.84 -2.87
C HIS A 49 8.84 -11.61 -2.27
N VAL A 50 7.53 -11.51 -2.48
CA VAL A 50 6.63 -10.74 -1.61
C VAL A 50 5.51 -11.66 -1.21
N GLU A 51 5.37 -11.88 0.08
CA GLU A 51 4.30 -12.69 0.65
C GLU A 51 3.46 -11.82 1.58
N LEU A 52 2.14 -11.95 1.46
CA LEU A 52 1.17 -11.21 2.24
C LEU A 52 0.37 -12.21 3.07
N GLU A 53 0.20 -11.90 4.34
CA GLU A 53 -0.52 -12.74 5.29
C GLU A 53 -1.62 -11.93 5.97
N ALA A 54 -2.87 -12.28 5.71
CA ALA A 54 -4.02 -11.87 6.50
C ALA A 54 -4.38 -13.04 7.44
N SER A 55 -4.06 -12.90 8.72
CA SER A 55 -4.06 -13.99 9.69
C SER A 55 -5.43 -14.63 9.82
N GLY A 56 -5.48 -15.96 9.64
CA GLY A 56 -6.72 -16.73 9.67
C GLY A 56 -7.63 -16.54 8.46
N ILE A 57 -7.19 -15.80 7.44
CA ILE A 57 -7.95 -15.54 6.22
C ILE A 57 -7.22 -16.10 5.00
N ARG A 58 -6.02 -15.59 4.70
CA ARG A 58 -5.28 -15.97 3.48
C ARG A 58 -3.82 -15.56 3.52
N HIS A 59 -2.96 -16.49 3.08
CA HIS A 59 -1.60 -16.24 2.59
C HIS A 59 -1.60 -16.16 1.07
N TRP A 60 -0.86 -15.23 0.47
CA TRP A 60 -0.59 -15.26 -0.97
C TRP A 60 0.74 -14.60 -1.34
N ARG A 61 1.29 -15.06 -2.46
CA ARG A 61 2.49 -14.51 -3.08
C ARG A 61 2.13 -13.45 -4.11
N MET A 62 3.01 -12.47 -4.26
CA MET A 62 2.84 -11.40 -5.23
C MET A 62 4.16 -11.16 -5.98
N PRO A 63 4.28 -11.61 -7.24
CA PRO A 63 5.54 -11.48 -7.99
C PRO A 63 5.79 -10.01 -8.35
N MET A 64 6.96 -9.48 -7.95
CA MET A 64 7.36 -8.08 -8.21
C MET A 64 8.49 -7.98 -9.24
N GLY A 65 9.48 -8.88 -9.20
CA GLY A 65 10.59 -8.90 -10.16
C GLY A 65 11.49 -7.66 -10.09
N GLY A 66 11.97 -7.19 -11.25
CA GLY A 66 12.91 -6.08 -11.32
C GLY A 66 12.29 -4.72 -11.02
N VAL A 67 12.90 -3.97 -10.09
CA VAL A 67 12.47 -2.63 -9.68
C VAL A 67 13.68 -1.68 -9.76
N SER A 68 13.58 -0.59 -10.53
CA SER A 68 14.70 0.32 -10.80
C SER A 68 14.41 1.81 -10.64
N CYS A 69 13.22 2.15 -10.15
CA CYS A 69 12.71 3.48 -9.83
C CYS A 69 11.22 3.29 -9.43
N CYS A 70 10.48 4.29 -8.91
CA CYS A 70 10.88 5.65 -8.57
C CYS A 70 10.72 5.89 -7.07
N TRP A 71 11.81 6.11 -6.34
CA TRP A 71 11.81 6.40 -4.90
C TRP A 71 11.38 7.83 -4.56
N LYS A 72 11.92 8.82 -5.29
CA LYS A 72 11.70 10.26 -5.10
C LYS A 72 11.51 10.96 -6.45
N GLY A 73 11.06 12.22 -6.41
CA GLY A 73 10.86 13.06 -7.60
C GLY A 73 9.42 13.05 -8.11
N PRO A 74 9.18 13.58 -9.33
CA PRO A 74 7.82 13.75 -9.88
C PRO A 74 7.00 12.46 -10.00
N TYR A 75 7.68 11.32 -10.04
CA TYR A 75 7.10 9.99 -10.20
C TYR A 75 7.18 9.13 -8.93
N GLY A 76 7.76 9.62 -7.82
CA GLY A 76 8.06 8.81 -6.65
C GLY A 76 7.36 9.27 -5.36
N PRO A 77 7.18 8.38 -4.36
CA PRO A 77 7.46 6.94 -4.39
C PRO A 77 6.37 6.16 -5.16
N THR A 78 6.75 5.36 -6.16
CA THR A 78 5.84 4.52 -6.97
C THR A 78 6.59 3.34 -7.60
N GLY A 79 5.90 2.22 -7.82
CA GLY A 79 6.39 1.11 -8.63
C GLY A 79 5.34 0.04 -8.89
N SER A 80 5.80 -1.15 -9.33
CA SER A 80 4.93 -2.29 -9.63
C SER A 80 4.27 -2.84 -8.36
N GLY A 81 3.07 -3.40 -8.51
CA GLY A 81 2.26 -3.77 -7.35
C GLY A 81 0.88 -4.29 -7.68
N GLY A 82 0.22 -4.82 -6.66
CA GLY A 82 -1.07 -5.50 -6.78
C GLY A 82 -2.09 -5.08 -5.73
N SER A 83 -3.27 -5.68 -5.82
CA SER A 83 -4.25 -5.62 -4.74
C SER A 83 -3.69 -6.32 -3.50
N MET A 84 -3.90 -5.73 -2.33
CA MET A 84 -3.61 -6.38 -1.05
C MET A 84 -4.91 -6.74 -0.32
N GLU A 85 -5.94 -7.19 -1.04
CA GLU A 85 -7.20 -7.63 -0.42
C GLU A 85 -7.21 -9.17 -0.31
N PRO A 86 -7.47 -9.76 0.87
CA PRO A 86 -7.81 -9.12 2.14
C PRO A 86 -6.63 -8.34 2.72
N PHE A 87 -6.89 -7.20 3.39
CA PHE A 87 -5.82 -6.38 3.95
C PHE A 87 -4.93 -7.19 4.91
N PRO A 88 -3.61 -7.32 4.66
CA PRO A 88 -2.75 -8.21 5.42
C PRO A 88 -2.39 -7.62 6.79
N ASP A 89 -2.00 -8.50 7.71
CA ASP A 89 -1.38 -8.17 8.98
C ASP A 89 0.15 -8.13 8.86
N TYR A 90 0.71 -9.00 8.01
CA TYR A 90 2.15 -9.14 7.80
C TYR A 90 2.53 -9.12 6.32
N ILE A 91 3.74 -8.63 6.07
CA ILE A 91 4.40 -8.74 4.76
C ILE A 91 5.79 -9.33 4.98
N ALA A 92 6.11 -10.36 4.20
CA ALA A 92 7.48 -10.84 4.02
C ALA A 92 7.98 -10.37 2.65
N ILE A 93 9.22 -9.87 2.60
CA ILE A 93 9.86 -9.43 1.38
C ILE A 93 11.31 -9.86 1.35
N GLN A 94 11.76 -10.37 0.21
CA GLN A 94 13.15 -10.73 -0.08
C GLN A 94 13.55 -10.18 -1.44
N TRP A 95 14.75 -9.63 -1.53
CA TRP A 95 15.28 -9.08 -2.77
C TRP A 95 16.79 -9.20 -2.88
N PHE A 96 17.26 -9.19 -4.11
CA PHE A 96 18.66 -9.03 -4.49
C PHE A 96 18.95 -7.57 -4.86
N SER A 97 19.99 -6.97 -4.27
CA SER A 97 20.49 -5.64 -4.60
C SER A 97 21.58 -5.75 -5.66
N PHE A 98 21.37 -5.19 -6.85
CA PHE A 98 22.38 -5.27 -7.93
C PHE A 98 23.63 -4.43 -7.63
N ALA A 99 23.46 -3.30 -6.92
CA ALA A 99 24.55 -2.42 -6.54
C ALA A 99 25.53 -3.08 -5.56
N GLU A 100 24.98 -3.88 -4.64
CA GLU A 100 25.74 -4.49 -3.55
C GLU A 100 26.07 -5.96 -3.83
N GLN A 101 25.37 -6.58 -4.78
CA GLN A 101 25.40 -8.02 -5.04
C GLN A 101 25.08 -8.84 -3.79
N LYS A 102 24.09 -8.37 -3.03
CA LYS A 102 23.66 -8.94 -1.75
C LYS A 102 22.17 -9.23 -1.73
N PHE A 103 21.79 -10.19 -0.90
CA PHE A 103 20.40 -10.53 -0.64
C PHE A 103 19.96 -9.94 0.69
N TYR A 104 18.73 -9.44 0.71
CA TYR A 104 18.10 -8.89 1.90
C TYR A 104 16.72 -9.49 2.09
N GLN A 105 16.32 -9.75 3.33
CA GLN A 105 14.97 -10.18 3.66
C GLN A 105 14.42 -9.49 4.90
N ARG A 106 13.09 -9.35 4.94
CA ARG A 106 12.36 -8.88 6.11
C ARG A 106 10.95 -9.44 6.16
N LEU A 107 10.57 -9.96 7.32
CA LEU A 107 9.18 -10.14 7.74
C LEU A 107 8.81 -9.01 8.71
N PHE A 108 7.68 -8.35 8.50
CA PHE A 108 7.20 -7.29 9.38
C PHE A 108 5.69 -7.25 9.45
N SER A 109 5.16 -6.82 10.60
CA SER A 109 3.76 -6.45 10.75
C SER A 109 3.52 -5.05 10.19
N LEU A 110 2.33 -4.82 9.64
CA LEU A 110 1.95 -3.48 9.20
C LEU A 110 1.84 -2.51 10.39
N PRO A 111 2.23 -1.23 10.23
CA PRO A 111 2.04 -0.22 11.27
C PRO A 111 0.62 -0.21 11.82
N LYS A 112 0.49 -0.10 13.15
CA LYS A 112 -0.82 -0.07 13.81
C LYS A 112 -1.70 1.05 13.24
N GLY A 113 -2.95 0.72 12.88
CA GLY A 113 -3.90 1.68 12.31
C GLY A 113 -3.60 2.11 10.87
N LEU A 114 -2.70 1.42 10.16
CA LEU A 114 -2.34 1.76 8.79
C LEU A 114 -3.56 1.75 7.86
N LYS A 115 -4.44 0.75 7.98
CA LYS A 115 -5.66 0.64 7.15
C LYS A 115 -6.56 1.87 7.30
N GLU A 116 -6.75 2.34 8.54
CA GLU A 116 -7.53 3.53 8.86
C GLU A 116 -6.85 4.79 8.33
N ARG A 117 -5.52 4.90 8.46
CA ARG A 117 -4.75 6.00 7.87
C ARG A 117 -4.86 6.03 6.34
N MET A 118 -4.83 4.87 5.68
CA MET A 118 -4.98 4.75 4.23
C MET A 118 -6.38 5.12 3.74
N ARG A 119 -7.42 4.84 4.55
CA ARG A 119 -8.80 5.24 4.26
C ARG A 119 -9.02 6.75 4.36
N LYS A 120 -8.14 7.51 5.02
CA LYS A 120 -8.27 8.97 5.09
C LYS A 120 -8.12 9.58 3.71
N HIS A 121 -9.11 10.40 3.34
CA HIS A 121 -9.09 11.13 2.09
C HIS A 121 -8.05 12.25 2.11
N VAL A 122 -7.48 12.51 0.95
CA VAL A 122 -6.68 13.70 0.67
C VAL A 122 -7.24 14.39 -0.56
N THR A 123 -7.35 15.72 -0.48
CA THR A 123 -7.77 16.56 -1.60
C THR A 123 -6.57 16.89 -2.46
N TYR A 124 -6.72 16.79 -3.78
CA TYR A 124 -5.70 17.17 -4.75
C TYR A 124 -6.35 17.77 -6.00
N THR A 125 -5.61 18.63 -6.69
CA THR A 125 -6.06 19.31 -7.91
C THR A 125 -5.29 18.80 -9.11
N THR A 126 -5.98 18.53 -10.20
CA THR A 126 -5.39 18.22 -11.50
C THR A 126 -5.98 19.17 -12.55
N VAL A 127 -5.48 19.08 -13.79
CA VAL A 127 -6.09 19.77 -14.94
C VAL A 127 -7.57 19.42 -15.15
N MET A 128 -8.03 18.28 -14.60
CA MET A 128 -9.42 17.81 -14.69
C MET A 128 -10.30 18.26 -13.52
N GLY A 129 -9.75 19.02 -12.56
CA GLY A 129 -10.48 19.53 -11.39
C GLY A 129 -9.93 19.07 -10.04
N THR A 130 -10.72 19.31 -8.99
CA THR A 130 -10.37 18.95 -7.61
C THR A 130 -11.03 17.64 -7.21
N PHE A 131 -10.26 16.72 -6.64
CA PHE A 131 -10.72 15.39 -6.24
C PHE A 131 -10.36 15.12 -4.78
N SER A 132 -11.18 14.30 -4.11
CA SER A 132 -10.91 13.80 -2.77
C SER A 132 -10.97 12.28 -2.77
N ARG A 133 -9.84 11.61 -2.52
CA ARG A 133 -9.71 10.14 -2.57
C ARG A 133 -8.83 9.61 -1.43
N PRO A 134 -9.01 8.36 -0.98
CA PRO A 134 -8.17 7.74 0.05
C PRO A 134 -6.74 7.49 -0.45
N ARG A 135 -5.75 7.48 0.45
CA ARG A 135 -4.38 7.04 0.18
C ARG A 135 -4.29 5.51 0.14
N LYS A 136 -4.81 4.94 -0.94
CA LYS A 136 -5.03 3.49 -1.08
C LYS A 136 -3.77 2.67 -1.42
N ILE A 137 -2.62 3.29 -1.65
CA ILE A 137 -1.38 2.61 -2.05
C ILE A 137 -0.42 2.63 -0.86
N LEU A 138 0.03 1.45 -0.42
CA LEU A 138 1.20 1.27 0.44
C LEU A 138 2.40 1.01 -0.49
N THR A 139 3.42 1.85 -0.44
CA THR A 139 4.66 1.66 -1.19
C THR A 139 5.76 1.21 -0.24
N ILE A 140 6.39 0.07 -0.56
CA ILE A 140 7.58 -0.45 0.11
C ILE A 140 8.79 0.01 -0.70
N GLY A 141 9.52 1.00 -0.20
CA GLY A 141 10.80 1.38 -0.75
C GLY A 141 11.87 0.42 -0.30
N LEU A 142 12.63 -0.13 -1.23
CA LEU A 142 13.86 -0.88 -0.98
C LEU A 142 15.08 -0.05 -1.39
N ALA A 143 15.92 0.30 -0.42
CA ALA A 143 17.15 1.07 -0.64
C ALA A 143 18.39 0.27 -0.22
N PRO A 144 19.59 0.65 -0.68
CA PRO A 144 20.83 -0.02 -0.31
C PRO A 144 21.07 -0.12 1.19
N GLY A 145 21.89 -1.08 1.59
CA GLY A 145 22.12 -1.40 3.00
C GLY A 145 20.93 -2.08 3.67
N GLY A 146 19.96 -2.61 2.91
CA GLY A 146 18.78 -3.28 3.46
C GLY A 146 17.71 -2.32 4.02
N GLN A 147 17.79 -1.03 3.70
CA GLN A 147 16.85 -0.05 4.23
C GLN A 147 15.48 -0.16 3.58
N ILE A 148 14.43 -0.14 4.40
CA ILE A 148 13.03 -0.13 3.96
C ILE A 148 12.36 1.14 4.44
N VAL A 149 11.67 1.82 3.54
CA VAL A 149 10.81 2.97 3.88
C VAL A 149 9.41 2.70 3.37
N LEU A 150 8.41 2.93 4.23
CA LEU A 150 7.01 2.71 3.90
C LEU A 150 6.33 4.05 3.67
N TRP A 151 5.61 4.21 2.56
CA TRP A 151 4.74 5.36 2.33
C TRP A 151 3.31 4.93 2.05
N ILE A 152 2.36 5.80 2.39
CA ILE A 152 1.01 5.71 1.84
C ILE A 152 0.71 6.91 0.95
N SER A 153 0.04 6.65 -0.16
CA SER A 153 -0.28 7.67 -1.16
C SER A 153 -1.52 7.30 -1.97
N ASN A 154 -2.04 8.27 -2.74
CA ASN A 154 -2.82 7.97 -3.93
C ASN A 154 -2.26 8.60 -5.19
N ARG A 155 -1.25 9.47 -5.03
CA ARG A 155 -0.45 10.09 -6.07
C ARG A 155 0.98 10.28 -5.56
N PRO A 156 1.99 10.41 -6.44
CA PRO A 156 3.37 10.65 -6.03
C PRO A 156 3.52 11.87 -5.10
N ASP A 157 2.85 12.98 -5.43
CA ASP A 157 2.98 14.28 -4.75
C ASP A 157 2.38 14.35 -3.33
N ASN A 158 1.64 13.32 -2.89
CA ASN A 158 1.00 13.30 -1.57
C ASN A 158 1.36 12.08 -0.71
N ALA A 159 2.45 11.42 -1.07
CA ALA A 159 3.02 10.35 -0.29
C ALA A 159 3.42 10.85 1.10
N ILE A 160 3.03 10.09 2.12
CA ILE A 160 3.44 10.33 3.50
C ILE A 160 4.16 9.10 4.01
N GLU A 161 5.30 9.32 4.66
CA GLU A 161 6.04 8.24 5.30
C GLU A 161 5.25 7.70 6.49
N VAL A 162 5.22 6.39 6.63
CA VAL A 162 4.47 5.70 7.71
C VAL A 162 5.33 4.75 8.53
N GLY A 163 6.60 4.54 8.14
CA GLY A 163 7.55 3.76 8.91
C GLY A 163 8.85 3.54 8.15
N ARG A 164 9.89 3.19 8.91
CA ARG A 164 11.20 2.76 8.41
C ARG A 164 11.56 1.44 9.09
N LEU A 165 12.19 0.55 8.33
CA LEU A 165 12.62 -0.77 8.80
C LEU A 165 14.00 -1.07 8.25
N GLN A 166 14.68 -2.02 8.89
CA GLN A 166 15.96 -2.56 8.46
C GLN A 166 15.78 -4.05 8.16
N ALA A 167 16.15 -4.46 6.94
CA ALA A 167 16.20 -5.86 6.55
C ALA A 167 17.50 -6.53 7.03
N ASN A 168 17.43 -7.86 7.11
CA ASN A 168 18.59 -8.69 7.39
C ASN A 168 19.28 -9.02 6.06
N GLU A 169 20.60 -8.83 5.99
CA GLU A 169 21.40 -9.43 4.93
C GLU A 169 21.38 -10.96 5.08
N ILE A 170 21.27 -11.68 3.98
CA ILE A 170 21.33 -13.14 3.96
C ILE A 170 22.32 -13.62 2.91
N GLU A 171 22.86 -14.81 3.13
CA GLU A 171 23.62 -15.52 2.12
C GLU A 171 22.69 -15.98 0.99
N GLY A 172 23.22 -16.01 -0.23
CA GLY A 172 22.50 -16.46 -1.41
C GLY A 172 23.44 -16.66 -2.59
N ASP A 173 23.03 -17.51 -3.54
CA ASP A 173 23.79 -17.77 -4.75
C ASP A 173 23.52 -16.68 -5.80
N VAL A 174 24.58 -15.93 -6.13
CA VAL A 174 24.54 -14.85 -7.11
C VAL A 174 24.60 -15.33 -8.55
N SER A 175 24.89 -16.61 -8.81
CA SER A 175 25.09 -17.16 -10.16
C SER A 175 23.90 -16.91 -11.09
N ASN A 176 22.67 -16.99 -10.54
CA ASN A 176 21.43 -16.71 -11.28
C ASN A 176 21.25 -15.23 -11.69
N TYR A 177 22.11 -14.34 -11.18
CA TYR A 177 22.03 -12.90 -11.40
C TYR A 177 23.14 -12.35 -12.30
N GLU A 178 24.11 -13.15 -12.73
CA GLU A 178 25.30 -12.70 -13.48
C GLU A 178 24.97 -11.80 -14.67
N VAL A 179 24.07 -12.23 -15.55
CA VAL A 179 23.63 -11.44 -16.71
C VAL A 179 22.93 -10.16 -16.28
N GLY A 180 22.14 -10.22 -15.21
CA GLY A 180 21.48 -9.05 -14.64
C GLY A 180 22.46 -8.04 -14.05
N ILE A 181 23.52 -8.53 -13.38
CA ILE A 181 24.61 -7.75 -12.81
C ILE A 181 25.39 -7.07 -13.92
N TYR A 182 25.80 -7.81 -14.97
CA TYR A 182 26.48 -7.25 -16.13
C TYR A 182 25.69 -6.09 -16.75
N ASN A 183 24.43 -6.34 -17.09
CA ASN A 183 23.55 -5.32 -17.69
C ASN A 183 23.29 -4.12 -16.77
N TYR A 184 23.27 -4.35 -15.45
CA TYR A 184 23.13 -3.29 -14.47
C TYR A 184 24.39 -2.41 -14.40
N LEU A 185 25.58 -3.03 -14.36
CA LEU A 185 26.87 -2.34 -14.28
C LEU A 185 27.20 -1.60 -15.58
N GLU A 186 26.80 -2.13 -16.74
CA GLU A 186 26.93 -1.41 -18.02
C GLU A 186 26.22 -0.05 -17.97
N LYS A 187 25.07 0.03 -17.30
CA LYS A 187 24.24 1.25 -17.23
C LYS A 187 24.56 2.16 -16.04
N ASN A 188 24.97 1.59 -14.91
CA ASN A 188 25.10 2.32 -13.64
C ASN A 188 26.52 2.29 -13.06
N GLY A 189 27.45 1.52 -13.64
CA GLY A 189 28.78 1.30 -13.09
C GLY A 189 29.57 2.58 -12.85
N ASP A 190 29.57 3.50 -13.83
CA ASP A 190 30.25 4.80 -13.68
C ASP A 190 29.64 5.66 -12.57
N TYR A 191 28.31 5.63 -12.44
CA TYR A 191 27.62 6.32 -11.36
C TYR A 191 28.02 5.74 -10.00
N ILE A 192 27.98 4.42 -9.85
CA ILE A 192 28.35 3.74 -8.61
C ILE A 192 29.83 3.97 -8.27
N LYS A 193 30.73 3.97 -9.26
CA LYS A 193 32.14 4.29 -9.05
C LYS A 193 32.36 5.72 -8.55
N LYS A 194 31.57 6.67 -9.03
CA LYS A 194 31.68 8.09 -8.67
C LYS A 194 31.00 8.44 -7.35
N HIS A 195 29.84 7.84 -7.07
CA HIS A 195 28.95 8.23 -5.96
C HIS A 195 28.90 7.20 -4.83
N GLY A 196 29.39 5.98 -5.05
CA GLY A 196 29.31 4.89 -4.10
C GLY A 196 27.89 4.33 -3.93
N VAL A 197 27.73 3.51 -2.91
CA VAL A 197 26.46 2.91 -2.50
C VAL A 197 26.15 3.39 -1.08
N PRO A 198 25.30 4.43 -0.92
CA PRO A 198 25.01 4.95 0.41
C PRO A 198 24.07 3.99 1.14
N THR A 199 24.42 3.62 2.36
CA THR A 199 23.63 2.72 3.21
C THR A 199 22.77 3.49 4.22
N GLU A 200 22.79 4.82 4.18
CA GLU A 200 22.07 5.74 5.07
C GLU A 200 21.59 6.98 4.31
N GLY A 201 20.65 7.73 4.89
CA GLY A 201 20.19 9.02 4.34
C GLY A 201 19.06 8.94 3.29
N TRP A 202 18.41 7.78 3.18
CA TRP A 202 17.36 7.51 2.17
C TRP A 202 16.00 8.15 2.44
#